data_AF-A0A5N4E9J0-F1
#
_entry.id   AF-A0A5N4E9J0-F1
#
_cell.length_a   1.000
_cell.length_b   1.000
_cell.length_c   1.000
_cell.angle_alpha   90.00
_cell.angle_beta   90.00
_cell.angle_gamma   90.00
#
_symmetry.space_group_name_H-M   'P 1'
#
loop_
_entity.id
_entity.type
_entity.pdbx_description
1 polymer ?
#
loop_
_entity_poly.entity_id
_entity_poly.type
_entity_poly.pdbx_seq_one_letter_code
_entity_poly.pdbx_strand_id
1 'polypeptide(L)'
;MGYSVRSLSIVPGLSVERWHYELAACSVSCGGGVTQRVLSCARAQGEDEDEEVLLDTQWKVTSLGPCSASCGLGTATRSVACVQLDRGQDTAVDVRACAGLVRPQTRIPCMTAACTYRWHVSTWLQCSVSCGEGIQRRHDTCLGPRAQVPVPADFCQHLPKPVTVRGCWAGPCAGQGLPSPAPHEEATAPGQTTAATTGACGRQHLEPTGTIDMRGPAQADCAVAIGRPLDEVVTLRVLESSLNCSAGRSKATVTREMLLLWGRLTWRKMCRRLSGMTFSSKANTLVVRQRLVRPGGGVLLRYSSQPALGTFHRECDMQLFGPRGEIVSPSLSPGGRNVGGCRIFINVAPRARIVIHALATDMGTGTGNQGTDASYILIRDIHSLRTTTFRGQQTLYWESEGSQAEMEFSQGFLEAHTSLRGHYWTLQTRAPYRGSALP
;
A
#
# COMPACT_ATOMS: atom_id res chain seq x y z
N MET A 1 28.29 -56.63 -33.19
CA MET A 1 28.90 -55.42 -32.62
C MET A 1 28.11 -55.05 -31.39
N GLY A 2 28.72 -55.19 -30.22
CA GLY A 2 28.08 -54.87 -28.94
C GLY A 2 28.21 -53.39 -28.58
N TYR A 3 27.27 -52.91 -27.76
CA TYR A 3 27.49 -51.73 -26.95
C TYR A 3 27.14 -52.07 -25.50
N SER A 4 28.16 -51.93 -24.66
CA SER A 4 28.17 -52.12 -23.21
C SER A 4 27.37 -50.99 -22.55
N VAL A 5 26.32 -51.33 -21.80
CA VAL A 5 25.74 -50.40 -20.83
C VAL A 5 26.56 -50.56 -19.54
N ARG A 6 27.42 -49.58 -19.26
CA ARG A 6 28.15 -49.51 -18.00
C ARG A 6 27.15 -49.42 -16.85
N SER A 7 27.22 -50.38 -15.94
CA SER A 7 26.66 -50.26 -14.60
C SER A 7 27.26 -49.03 -13.92
N LEU A 8 26.41 -48.10 -13.51
CA LEU A 8 26.79 -47.03 -12.58
C LEU A 8 26.83 -47.65 -11.17
N SER A 9 28.05 -47.79 -10.65
CA SER A 9 28.32 -48.23 -9.29
C SER A 9 27.60 -47.32 -8.29
N ILE A 10 26.83 -47.96 -7.40
CA ILE A 10 26.23 -47.33 -6.23
C ILE A 10 27.38 -46.80 -5.36
N VAL A 11 27.39 -45.49 -5.12
CA VAL A 11 28.26 -44.88 -4.11
C VAL A 11 27.67 -45.24 -2.74
N PRO A 12 28.39 -45.95 -1.85
CA PRO A 12 27.90 -46.23 -0.50
C PRO A 12 27.98 -44.94 0.33
N GLY A 13 26.85 -44.48 0.89
CA GLY A 13 26.82 -43.33 1.81
C GLY A 13 25.66 -42.34 1.66
N LEU A 14 24.72 -42.56 0.73
CA LEU A 14 23.49 -41.75 0.67
C LEU A 14 22.36 -42.46 1.40
N SER A 15 22.00 -41.92 2.56
CA SER A 15 20.80 -42.29 3.31
C SER A 15 19.56 -42.20 2.41
N VAL A 16 18.87 -43.32 2.25
CA VAL A 16 17.59 -43.35 1.53
C VAL A 16 16.51 -42.87 2.49
N GLU A 17 15.93 -41.72 2.19
CA GLU A 17 14.73 -41.21 2.88
C GLU A 17 13.52 -42.06 2.47
N ARG A 18 12.84 -42.66 3.44
CA ARG A 18 11.67 -43.52 3.21
C ARG A 18 10.43 -42.84 3.78
N TRP A 19 9.39 -42.77 2.95
CA TRP A 19 8.07 -42.29 3.36
C TRP A 19 7.33 -43.40 4.09
N HIS A 20 6.91 -43.10 5.31
CA HIS A 20 6.02 -43.92 6.11
C HIS A 20 4.65 -43.23 6.17
N TYR A 21 3.60 -44.03 6.30
CA TYR A 21 2.27 -43.50 6.56
C TYR A 21 1.56 -44.35 7.60
N GLU A 22 0.80 -43.67 8.45
CA GLU A 22 -0.16 -44.30 9.34
C GLU A 22 -1.54 -43.71 9.07
N LEU A 23 -2.56 -44.57 9.13
CA LEU A 23 -3.95 -44.20 8.97
C LEU A 23 -4.55 -44.01 10.36
N ALA A 24 -5.08 -42.82 10.63
CA ALA A 24 -5.81 -42.57 11.86
C ALA A 24 -7.13 -43.38 11.90
N ALA A 25 -7.67 -43.59 13.10
CA ALA A 25 -8.96 -44.25 13.26
C ALA A 25 -10.05 -43.52 12.44
N CYS A 26 -10.89 -44.27 11.74
CA CYS A 26 -11.99 -43.71 10.96
C CYS A 26 -12.93 -42.89 11.86
N SER A 27 -13.43 -41.77 11.34
CA SER A 27 -14.34 -40.87 12.07
C SER A 27 -15.66 -41.53 12.50
N VAL A 28 -15.99 -42.71 11.94
CA VAL A 28 -17.16 -43.51 12.29
C VAL A 28 -16.82 -45.00 12.23
N SER A 29 -17.52 -45.81 13.01
CA SER A 29 -17.38 -47.27 13.03
C SER A 29 -18.19 -47.98 11.94
N CYS A 30 -19.14 -47.30 11.30
CA CYS A 30 -19.85 -47.80 10.11
C CYS A 30 -20.36 -46.64 9.24
N GLY A 31 -20.49 -46.86 7.92
CA GLY A 31 -20.90 -45.84 6.94
C GLY A 31 -19.74 -45.07 6.29
N GLY A 32 -20.04 -43.96 5.62
CA GLY A 32 -19.04 -43.11 4.95
C GLY A 32 -18.31 -42.19 5.93
N GLY A 33 -17.11 -42.60 6.38
CA GLY A 33 -16.24 -41.83 7.27
C GLY A 33 -15.04 -41.20 6.57
N VAL A 34 -14.39 -40.26 7.26
CA VAL A 34 -13.13 -39.66 6.85
C VAL A 34 -12.02 -40.18 7.77
N THR A 35 -10.92 -40.67 7.19
CA THR A 35 -9.69 -40.98 7.92
C THR A 35 -8.58 -40.05 7.43
N GLN A 36 -7.75 -39.59 8.35
CA GLN A 36 -6.57 -38.80 8.03
C GLN A 36 -5.36 -39.71 7.88
N ARG A 37 -4.67 -39.59 6.73
CA ARG A 37 -3.39 -40.25 6.48
C ARG A 37 -2.26 -39.31 6.88
N VAL A 38 -1.52 -39.65 7.92
CA VAL A 38 -0.33 -38.92 8.35
C VAL A 38 0.86 -39.49 7.58
N LEU A 39 1.64 -38.64 6.92
CA LEU A 39 2.87 -39.05 6.23
C LEU A 39 4.08 -38.52 7.01
N SER A 40 5.01 -39.40 7.33
CA SER A 40 6.29 -39.06 7.94
C SER A 40 7.43 -39.51 7.03
N CYS A 41 8.48 -38.70 6.93
CA CYS A 41 9.69 -39.06 6.21
C CYS A 41 10.77 -39.42 7.24
N ALA A 42 11.21 -40.68 7.24
CA ALA A 42 12.24 -41.14 8.17
C ALA A 42 13.54 -41.47 7.43
N ARG A 43 14.67 -41.12 8.06
CA ARG A 43 16.02 -41.45 7.57
C ARG A 43 16.42 -42.79 8.19
N ALA A 44 16.60 -43.83 7.38
CA ALA A 44 17.08 -45.11 7.89
C ALA A 44 18.58 -45.04 8.20
N GLN A 45 18.96 -45.11 9.47
CA GLN A 45 20.29 -45.51 9.93
C GLN A 45 20.15 -46.75 10.81
N GLY A 46 21.07 -47.69 10.63
CA GLY A 46 21.00 -49.03 11.18
C GLY A 46 21.00 -49.10 12.71
N GLU A 47 20.32 -50.14 13.20
CA GLU A 47 20.47 -50.87 14.47
C GLU A 47 21.33 -50.17 15.55
N ASP A 48 20.72 -49.29 16.35
CA ASP A 48 20.36 -49.56 17.74
C ASP A 48 19.74 -48.30 18.38
N GLU A 49 18.86 -48.56 19.34
CA GLU A 49 17.93 -47.69 20.08
C GLU A 49 18.33 -46.22 20.26
N ASP A 50 17.64 -45.32 19.56
CA ASP A 50 17.12 -44.04 20.08
C ASP A 50 16.19 -43.44 19.01
N GLU A 51 14.88 -43.64 19.18
CA GLU A 51 13.84 -43.08 18.32
C GLU A 51 13.68 -41.58 18.61
N GLU A 52 14.43 -40.72 17.90
CA GLU A 52 14.23 -39.27 17.99
C GLU A 52 13.00 -38.87 17.16
N VAL A 53 11.83 -38.87 17.81
CA VAL A 53 10.58 -38.35 17.26
C VAL A 53 10.75 -36.87 16.95
N LEU A 54 10.82 -36.52 15.66
CA LEU A 54 10.81 -35.13 15.20
C LEU A 54 9.54 -34.44 15.71
N LEU A 55 9.73 -33.52 16.66
CA LEU A 55 8.67 -32.76 17.33
C LEU A 55 7.89 -31.93 16.29
N ASP A 56 6.64 -32.33 16.01
CA ASP A 56 5.76 -31.61 15.09
C ASP A 56 5.27 -30.31 15.76
N THR A 57 6.03 -29.22 15.55
CA THR A 57 5.72 -27.88 16.05
C THR A 57 5.09 -27.03 14.95
N GLN A 58 4.06 -26.25 15.29
CA GLN A 58 3.33 -25.43 14.33
C GLN A 58 2.78 -24.14 14.95
N TRP A 59 2.59 -23.13 14.12
CA TRP A 59 1.92 -21.88 14.54
C TRP A 59 0.40 -22.06 14.54
N LYS A 60 -0.25 -21.90 15.70
CA LYS A 60 -1.72 -21.89 15.81
C LYS A 60 -2.25 -20.54 16.29
N VAL A 61 -3.40 -20.15 15.72
CA VAL A 61 -4.19 -18.99 16.17
C VAL A 61 -4.97 -19.42 17.41
N THR A 62 -4.74 -18.74 18.54
CA THR A 62 -5.32 -19.14 19.83
C THR A 62 -6.57 -18.35 20.20
N SER A 63 -6.64 -17.07 19.83
CA SER A 63 -7.82 -16.25 20.10
C SER A 63 -7.94 -15.08 19.13
N LEU A 64 -9.18 -14.64 18.91
CA LEU A 64 -9.50 -13.47 18.10
C LEU A 64 -9.99 -12.34 19.01
N GLY A 65 -9.34 -11.18 18.92
CA GLY A 65 -9.74 -9.95 19.61
C GLY A 65 -10.87 -9.21 18.89
N PRO A 66 -11.48 -8.19 19.54
CA PRO A 66 -12.58 -7.44 18.96
C PRO A 66 -12.16 -6.64 17.72
N CYS A 67 -13.12 -6.40 16.83
CA CYS A 67 -12.92 -5.56 15.65
C CYS A 67 -12.71 -4.10 16.06
N SER A 68 -11.74 -3.42 15.45
CA SER A 68 -11.50 -1.99 15.70
C SER A 68 -12.66 -1.10 15.26
N ALA A 69 -13.50 -1.59 14.35
CA ALA A 69 -14.68 -0.90 13.85
C ALA A 69 -15.95 -1.50 14.45
N SER A 70 -16.97 -0.65 14.69
CA SER A 70 -18.32 -1.08 15.09
C SER A 70 -19.27 -1.38 13.96
N CYS A 71 -18.91 -0.91 12.76
CA CYS A 71 -19.65 -1.13 11.53
C CYS A 71 -18.62 -1.08 10.39
N GLY A 72 -18.95 -1.70 9.27
CA GLY A 72 -18.12 -1.72 8.09
C GLY A 72 -16.82 -2.49 8.29
N LEU A 73 -15.79 -2.06 7.59
CA LEU A 73 -14.48 -2.69 7.58
C LEU A 73 -13.62 -2.17 8.75
N GLY A 74 -13.04 -3.09 9.52
CA GLY A 74 -12.08 -2.80 10.59
C GLY A 74 -10.90 -3.76 10.60
N THR A 75 -10.07 -3.67 11.63
CA THR A 75 -8.95 -4.60 11.87
C THR A 75 -9.12 -5.24 13.23
N ALA A 76 -9.00 -6.56 13.30
CA ALA A 76 -8.98 -7.32 14.54
C ALA A 76 -7.56 -7.83 14.81
N THR A 77 -7.19 -7.89 16.08
CA THR A 77 -5.92 -8.51 16.48
C THR A 77 -6.21 -9.96 16.86
N ARG A 78 -5.39 -10.90 16.40
CA ARG A 78 -5.45 -12.31 16.79
C ARG A 78 -4.16 -12.74 17.48
N SER A 79 -4.32 -13.56 18.51
CA SER A 79 -3.23 -14.19 19.25
C SER A 79 -2.72 -15.42 18.50
N VAL A 80 -1.41 -15.59 18.43
CA VAL A 80 -0.76 -16.69 17.71
C VAL A 80 0.32 -17.28 18.61
N ALA A 81 0.26 -18.58 18.85
CA ALA A 81 1.20 -19.33 19.67
C ALA A 81 1.88 -20.43 18.86
N CYS A 82 3.14 -20.72 19.21
CA CYS A 82 3.81 -21.92 18.73
C CYS A 82 3.31 -23.08 19.60
N VAL A 83 2.81 -24.13 18.97
CA VAL A 83 2.32 -25.32 19.67
C VAL A 83 3.02 -26.55 19.17
N GLN A 84 3.14 -27.54 20.04
CA GLN A 84 3.62 -28.87 19.71
C GLN A 84 2.49 -29.86 19.92
N LEU A 85 2.35 -30.81 18.99
CA LEU A 85 1.41 -31.90 19.15
C LEU A 85 2.03 -32.97 20.06
N ASP A 86 1.47 -33.16 21.25
CA ASP A 86 1.84 -34.22 22.17
C ASP A 86 0.61 -35.10 22.44
N ARG A 87 0.69 -36.39 22.09
CA ARG A 87 -0.40 -37.39 22.24
C ARG A 87 -1.76 -36.90 21.71
N GLY A 88 -1.76 -36.15 20.61
CA GLY A 88 -2.97 -35.60 19.97
C GLY A 88 -3.50 -34.30 20.57
N GLN A 89 -2.79 -33.71 21.54
CA GLN A 89 -3.13 -32.44 22.16
C GLN A 89 -2.09 -31.36 21.85
N ASP A 90 -2.56 -30.17 21.46
CA ASP A 90 -1.69 -29.02 21.25
C ASP A 90 -1.23 -28.43 22.58
N THR A 91 0.06 -28.40 22.83
CA THR A 91 0.67 -27.70 23.97
C THR A 91 1.47 -26.51 23.49
N ALA A 92 1.26 -25.34 24.10
CA ALA A 92 2.01 -24.13 23.74
C ALA A 92 3.48 -24.29 24.18
N VAL A 93 4.39 -24.12 23.23
CA VAL A 93 5.85 -24.23 23.43
C VAL A 93 6.54 -22.90 23.13
N ASP A 94 7.85 -22.84 23.39
CA ASP A 94 8.63 -21.64 23.13
C ASP A 94 8.57 -21.24 21.64
N VAL A 95 8.44 -19.93 21.39
CA VAL A 95 8.36 -19.34 20.05
C VAL A 95 9.51 -19.77 19.14
N ARG A 96 10.70 -20.04 19.68
CA ARG A 96 11.87 -20.46 18.92
C ARG A 96 11.69 -21.82 18.27
N ALA A 97 10.84 -22.69 18.84
CA ALA A 97 10.55 -23.99 18.25
C ALA A 97 9.89 -23.84 16.86
N CYS A 98 9.14 -22.75 16.64
CA CYS A 98 8.54 -22.41 15.35
C CYS A 98 9.32 -21.33 14.55
N ALA A 99 10.59 -21.04 14.88
CA ALA A 99 11.34 -19.93 14.29
C ALA A 99 11.55 -20.05 12.76
N GLY A 100 11.63 -21.29 12.25
CA GLY A 100 11.75 -21.58 10.82
C GLY A 100 10.42 -21.63 10.06
N LEU A 101 9.29 -21.50 10.76
CA LEU A 101 7.95 -21.66 10.19
C LEU A 101 7.27 -20.31 9.93
N VAL A 102 6.41 -20.27 8.92
CA VAL A 102 5.69 -19.05 8.54
C VAL A 102 4.71 -18.65 9.67
N ARG A 103 5.04 -17.59 10.41
CA ARG A 103 4.18 -17.06 11.47
C ARG A 103 2.96 -16.33 10.88
N PRO A 104 1.73 -16.73 11.24
CA PRO A 104 0.51 -16.01 10.85
C PRO A 104 0.53 -14.54 11.26
N GLN A 105 -0.01 -13.67 10.40
CA GLN A 105 -0.17 -12.25 10.71
C GLN A 105 -1.04 -12.06 11.96
N THR A 106 -0.60 -11.25 12.93
CA THR A 106 -1.36 -11.00 14.18
C THR A 106 -2.46 -9.96 14.01
N ARG A 107 -2.50 -9.21 12.90
CA ARG A 107 -3.57 -8.30 12.52
C ARG A 107 -4.28 -8.83 11.29
N ILE A 108 -5.60 -8.92 11.36
CA ILE A 108 -6.44 -9.41 10.27
C ILE A 108 -7.59 -8.42 10.02
N PRO A 109 -8.13 -8.35 8.80
CA PRO A 109 -9.34 -7.59 8.54
C PRO A 109 -10.54 -8.22 9.27
N CYS A 110 -11.52 -7.39 9.62
CA CYS A 110 -12.82 -7.81 10.15
C CYS A 110 -13.93 -6.97 9.53
N MET A 111 -15.11 -7.55 9.37
CA MET A 111 -16.30 -6.87 8.87
C MET A 111 -17.40 -6.94 9.93
N THR A 112 -17.94 -5.78 10.31
CA THR A 112 -19.19 -5.68 11.09
C THR A 112 -20.36 -5.35 10.16
N ALA A 113 -21.52 -4.94 10.68
CA ALA A 113 -22.67 -4.52 9.87
C ALA A 113 -22.37 -3.29 8.99
N ALA A 114 -23.03 -3.14 7.84
CA ALA A 114 -22.85 -1.99 6.95
C ALA A 114 -23.10 -0.65 7.69
N CYS A 115 -22.19 0.31 7.55
CA CYS A 115 -22.34 1.63 8.16
C CYS A 115 -23.36 2.47 7.37
N THR A 116 -24.43 2.94 8.03
CA THR A 116 -25.38 3.90 7.44
C THR A 116 -24.97 5.33 7.79
N TYR A 117 -24.28 6.01 6.87
CA TYR A 117 -23.97 7.45 6.97
C TYR A 117 -25.10 8.28 6.36
N ARG A 118 -25.36 9.47 6.89
CA ARG A 118 -26.38 10.38 6.32
C ARG A 118 -26.02 11.85 6.48
N TRP A 119 -26.44 12.66 5.50
CA TRP A 119 -26.46 14.11 5.65
C TRP A 119 -27.58 14.53 6.60
N HIS A 120 -27.23 15.33 7.60
CA HIS A 120 -28.17 16.08 8.42
C HIS A 120 -28.08 17.55 8.04
N VAL A 121 -29.23 18.21 7.89
CA VAL A 121 -29.31 19.62 7.52
C VAL A 121 -29.95 20.42 8.65
N SER A 122 -29.37 21.56 8.98
CA SER A 122 -29.97 22.49 9.93
C SER A 122 -31.19 23.19 9.33
N THR A 123 -31.93 23.91 10.18
CA THR A 123 -32.90 24.90 9.72
C THR A 123 -32.21 26.01 8.93
N TRP A 124 -32.97 26.68 8.06
CA TRP A 124 -32.49 27.82 7.29
C TRP A 124 -32.24 29.03 8.20
N LEU A 125 -31.11 29.70 7.98
CA LEU A 125 -30.82 31.00 8.57
C LEU A 125 -31.75 32.07 8.00
N GLN A 126 -31.79 33.23 8.64
CA GLN A 126 -32.54 34.39 8.14
C GLN A 126 -32.06 34.82 6.75
N CYS A 127 -32.96 35.48 6.00
CA CYS A 127 -32.63 35.99 4.67
C CYS A 127 -31.50 37.01 4.77
N SER A 128 -30.56 37.00 3.82
CA SER A 128 -29.40 37.90 3.82
C SER A 128 -29.77 39.38 3.71
N VAL A 129 -31.00 39.68 3.32
CA VAL A 129 -31.54 41.02 3.14
C VAL A 129 -32.80 41.20 3.99
N SER A 130 -33.06 42.44 4.41
CA SER A 130 -34.29 42.82 5.11
C SER A 130 -35.43 43.22 4.17
N CYS A 131 -35.14 43.40 2.88
CA CYS A 131 -36.09 43.62 1.79
C CYS A 131 -35.42 43.17 0.47
N GLY A 132 -36.20 42.91 -0.57
CA GLY A 132 -35.73 42.48 -1.88
C GLY A 132 -35.43 40.99 -1.96
N GLU A 133 -34.78 40.60 -3.05
CA GLU A 133 -34.24 39.25 -3.25
C GLU A 133 -32.94 39.11 -2.46
N GLY A 134 -32.83 38.02 -1.72
CA GLY A 134 -31.61 37.65 -1.02
C GLY A 134 -31.40 36.15 -1.03
N ILE A 135 -30.49 35.71 -0.17
CA ILE A 135 -30.14 34.30 -0.02
C ILE A 135 -30.29 33.85 1.43
N GLN A 136 -30.80 32.64 1.62
CA GLN A 136 -30.75 31.93 2.89
C GLN A 136 -29.69 30.83 2.82
N ARG A 137 -28.96 30.65 3.91
CA ARG A 137 -27.96 29.61 4.09
C ARG A 137 -28.39 28.64 5.18
N ARG A 138 -28.00 27.37 5.09
CA ARG A 138 -28.11 26.39 6.18
C ARG A 138 -26.85 25.55 6.24
N HIS A 139 -26.60 24.92 7.37
CA HIS A 139 -25.45 24.05 7.57
C HIS A 139 -25.82 22.59 7.30
N ASP A 140 -24.91 21.85 6.69
CA ASP A 140 -24.95 20.40 6.56
C ASP A 140 -23.90 19.74 7.48
N THR A 141 -24.22 18.56 7.99
CA THR A 141 -23.32 17.76 8.84
C THR A 141 -23.47 16.30 8.49
N CYS A 142 -22.35 15.60 8.28
CA CYS A 142 -22.38 14.16 8.08
C CYS A 142 -22.53 13.47 9.44
N LEU A 143 -23.55 12.63 9.60
CA LEU A 143 -23.77 11.87 10.82
C LEU A 143 -23.29 10.44 10.66
N GLY A 144 -22.56 10.00 11.70
CA GLY A 144 -22.05 8.64 11.79
C GLY A 144 -23.11 7.61 12.21
N PRO A 145 -22.78 6.32 12.06
CA PRO A 145 -23.67 5.18 12.30
C PRO A 145 -23.98 4.92 13.78
N ARG A 146 -23.24 5.52 14.73
CA ARG A 146 -23.58 5.50 16.16
C ARG A 146 -24.24 6.82 16.53
N ALA A 147 -25.51 6.76 16.93
CA ALA A 147 -26.24 7.80 17.67
C ALA A 147 -25.91 9.27 17.29
N GLN A 148 -26.06 9.63 16.01
CA GLN A 148 -26.04 11.02 15.54
C GLN A 148 -24.76 11.82 15.85
N VAL A 149 -23.60 11.16 16.00
CA VAL A 149 -22.32 11.87 16.21
C VAL A 149 -21.86 12.49 14.89
N PRO A 150 -21.50 13.78 14.84
CA PRO A 150 -20.89 14.40 13.69
C PRO A 150 -19.58 13.72 13.31
N VAL A 151 -19.43 13.34 12.05
CA VAL A 151 -18.20 12.80 11.47
C VAL A 151 -17.73 13.73 10.34
N PRO A 152 -16.45 13.64 9.92
CA PRO A 152 -15.95 14.39 8.77
C PRO A 152 -16.85 14.27 7.54
N ALA A 153 -17.02 15.37 6.80
CA ALA A 153 -17.89 15.43 5.61
C ALA A 153 -17.54 14.38 4.54
N ASP A 154 -16.28 13.94 4.50
CA ASP A 154 -15.75 12.91 3.60
C ASP A 154 -16.57 11.60 3.64
N PHE A 155 -17.12 11.25 4.81
CA PHE A 155 -17.92 10.04 4.97
C PHE A 155 -19.26 10.08 4.25
N CYS A 156 -19.78 11.26 3.89
CA CYS A 156 -21.04 11.43 3.17
C CYS A 156 -20.86 11.95 1.74
N GLN A 157 -19.62 12.13 1.24
CA GLN A 157 -19.37 12.69 -0.11
C GLN A 157 -19.91 11.83 -1.26
N HIS A 158 -20.08 10.53 -1.04
CA HIS A 158 -20.68 9.61 -2.00
C HIS A 158 -22.22 9.72 -2.05
N LEU A 159 -22.84 10.47 -1.14
CA LEU A 159 -24.28 10.72 -1.10
C LEU A 159 -24.58 12.08 -1.73
N PRO A 160 -25.76 12.26 -2.36
CA PRO A 160 -26.18 13.54 -2.91
C PRO A 160 -26.08 14.65 -1.86
N LYS A 161 -25.26 15.67 -2.14
CA LYS A 161 -25.04 16.77 -1.21
C LYS A 161 -26.32 17.61 -1.10
N PRO A 162 -26.85 17.86 0.11
CA PRO A 162 -28.06 18.65 0.26
C PRO A 162 -27.81 20.12 -0.12
N VAL A 163 -28.84 20.77 -0.66
CA VAL A 163 -28.80 22.20 -0.99
C VAL A 163 -28.61 23.02 0.28
N THR A 164 -27.54 23.81 0.38
CA THR A 164 -27.23 24.65 1.55
C THR A 164 -27.45 26.13 1.32
N VAL A 165 -27.79 26.53 0.10
CA VAL A 165 -28.09 27.92 -0.30
C VAL A 165 -29.36 27.94 -1.13
N ARG A 166 -30.29 28.85 -0.81
CA ARG A 166 -31.50 29.08 -1.61
C ARG A 166 -31.81 30.57 -1.70
N GLY A 167 -32.56 30.97 -2.73
CA GLY A 167 -33.15 32.31 -2.79
C GLY A 167 -34.23 32.52 -1.72
N CYS A 168 -34.35 33.75 -1.24
CA CYS A 168 -35.41 34.21 -0.35
C CYS A 168 -35.88 35.60 -0.78
N TRP A 169 -37.14 35.91 -0.49
CA TRP A 169 -37.72 37.24 -0.70
C TRP A 169 -38.09 37.82 0.66
N ALA A 170 -37.48 38.95 1.02
CA ALA A 170 -37.69 39.61 2.32
C ALA A 170 -38.75 40.73 2.27
N GLY A 171 -39.56 40.78 1.22
CA GLY A 171 -40.55 41.84 1.00
C GLY A 171 -40.02 42.98 0.13
N PRO A 172 -40.86 43.89 -0.38
CA PRO A 172 -40.42 44.96 -1.29
C PRO A 172 -39.51 45.98 -0.59
N CYS A 173 -38.45 46.42 -1.28
CA CYS A 173 -37.62 47.54 -0.81
C CYS A 173 -38.29 48.88 -1.11
N ALA A 174 -38.22 49.81 -0.16
CA ALA A 174 -38.67 51.17 -0.38
C ALA A 174 -37.70 51.89 -1.33
N GLY A 175 -38.07 51.99 -2.61
CA GLY A 175 -37.66 53.15 -3.41
C GLY A 175 -36.79 52.95 -4.65
N GLN A 176 -36.76 51.82 -5.37
CA GLN A 176 -36.14 51.79 -6.72
C GLN A 176 -36.88 50.93 -7.75
N GLY A 177 -37.30 51.59 -8.84
CA GLY A 177 -37.77 50.99 -10.09
C GLY A 177 -36.63 50.51 -10.99
N LEU A 178 -37.01 49.72 -12.00
CA LEU A 178 -36.14 49.08 -12.99
C LEU A 178 -35.18 50.05 -13.70
N PRO A 179 -34.00 49.54 -14.15
CA PRO A 179 -33.84 49.30 -15.59
C PRO A 179 -33.08 48.00 -16.00
N SER A 180 -33.24 47.72 -17.30
CA SER A 180 -32.80 46.61 -18.17
C SER A 180 -31.27 46.36 -18.24
N PRO A 181 -30.80 45.19 -18.78
CA PRO A 181 -29.42 44.74 -18.67
C PRO A 181 -28.53 45.20 -19.83
N ALA A 182 -27.25 45.42 -19.53
CA ALA A 182 -26.16 45.56 -20.48
C ALA A 182 -25.02 44.58 -20.12
N PRO A 183 -24.17 44.19 -21.09
CA PRO A 183 -23.49 42.90 -21.11
C PRO A 183 -22.15 42.86 -20.37
N HIS A 184 -21.75 41.66 -19.98
CA HIS A 184 -20.52 41.36 -19.25
C HIS A 184 -19.27 41.54 -20.13
N GLU A 185 -18.40 42.46 -19.70
CA GLU A 185 -16.98 42.50 -20.07
C GLU A 185 -16.13 41.70 -19.08
N GLU A 186 -15.09 41.11 -19.65
CA GLU A 186 -14.13 40.16 -19.11
C GLU A 186 -13.24 40.79 -18.03
N ALA A 187 -13.10 40.14 -16.88
CA ALA A 187 -12.15 40.54 -15.84
C ALA A 187 -11.17 39.40 -15.54
N THR A 188 -9.97 39.57 -16.07
CA THR A 188 -8.75 38.93 -15.59
C THR A 188 -8.52 39.32 -14.13
N ALA A 189 -8.16 38.38 -13.26
CA ALA A 189 -7.66 38.69 -11.93
C ALA A 189 -6.24 38.09 -11.72
N PRO A 190 -5.31 38.88 -11.16
CA PRO A 190 -3.92 38.52 -10.94
C PRO A 190 -3.73 37.66 -9.68
N GLY A 191 -2.55 37.04 -9.59
CA GLY A 191 -2.18 36.12 -8.54
C GLY A 191 -1.71 36.74 -7.22
N GLN A 192 -1.03 35.85 -6.47
CA GLN A 192 -0.47 35.97 -5.12
C GLN A 192 -1.54 35.71 -4.03
N THR A 193 -1.30 34.96 -2.95
CA THR A 193 -0.09 34.72 -2.15
C THR A 193 -0.41 33.51 -1.24
N THR A 194 0.46 32.53 -1.00
CA THR A 194 1.37 32.52 0.16
C THR A 194 2.10 31.17 0.19
N ALA A 195 3.34 31.13 -0.32
CA ALA A 195 4.19 29.97 -0.12
C ALA A 195 4.82 30.07 1.29
N ALA A 196 4.15 29.48 2.28
CA ALA A 196 4.78 29.19 3.56
C ALA A 196 6.02 28.31 3.27
N THR A 197 7.20 28.81 3.63
CA THR A 197 8.51 28.12 3.55
C THR A 197 8.55 26.92 4.50
N THR A 198 7.77 25.91 4.16
CA THR A 198 7.86 24.56 4.70
C THR A 198 8.91 23.83 3.87
N GLY A 199 9.99 23.38 4.51
CA GLY A 199 11.12 22.74 3.81
C GLY A 199 10.69 21.60 2.88
N ALA A 200 11.43 21.39 1.79
CA ALA A 200 11.08 20.42 0.75
C ALA A 200 11.11 18.96 1.24
N CYS A 201 11.89 18.66 2.28
CA CYS A 201 12.11 17.30 2.77
C CYS A 201 10.83 16.60 3.23
N GLY A 202 10.66 15.34 2.80
CA GLY A 202 9.51 14.51 3.13
C GLY A 202 8.28 14.76 2.26
N ARG A 203 8.36 15.65 1.25
CA ARG A 203 7.23 15.98 0.39
C ARG A 203 7.14 15.09 -0.85
N GLN A 204 5.91 14.98 -1.36
CA GLN A 204 5.60 14.42 -2.66
C GLN A 204 5.21 15.56 -3.60
N HIS A 205 5.91 15.68 -4.72
CA HIS A 205 5.70 16.69 -5.74
C HIS A 205 4.98 16.06 -6.93
N LEU A 206 3.80 16.58 -7.25
CA LEU A 206 2.95 16.05 -8.32
C LEU A 206 2.82 17.00 -9.52
N GLU A 207 3.33 18.23 -9.44
CA GLU A 207 3.32 19.19 -10.55
C GLU A 207 4.20 18.72 -11.72
N PRO A 208 3.90 19.09 -12.98
CA PRO A 208 4.66 18.63 -14.15
C PRO A 208 6.08 19.21 -14.22
N THR A 209 6.31 20.38 -13.62
CA THR A 209 7.64 20.96 -13.45
C THR A 209 7.77 21.57 -12.07
N GLY A 210 9.00 21.65 -11.56
CA GLY A 210 9.22 22.28 -10.26
C GLY A 210 10.69 22.40 -9.91
N THR A 211 10.97 23.23 -8.91
CA THR A 211 12.29 23.36 -8.30
C THR A 211 12.23 22.88 -6.87
N ILE A 212 13.14 21.99 -6.50
CA ILE A 212 13.22 21.39 -5.17
C ILE A 212 14.53 21.84 -4.54
N ASP A 213 14.42 22.69 -3.53
CA ASP A 213 15.55 23.10 -2.71
C ASP A 213 15.70 22.15 -1.52
N MET A 214 16.72 21.30 -1.58
CA MET A 214 17.09 20.39 -0.48
C MET A 214 18.24 20.99 0.35
N ARG A 215 18.62 22.25 0.14
CA ARG A 215 19.58 22.99 0.96
C ARG A 215 18.86 23.55 2.19
N GLY A 216 19.53 23.62 3.34
CA GLY A 216 19.01 24.30 4.53
C GLY A 216 19.32 23.60 5.86
N PRO A 217 18.88 24.19 6.98
CA PRO A 217 19.22 23.73 8.33
C PRO A 217 18.52 22.44 8.77
N ALA A 218 17.69 21.82 7.93
CA ALA A 218 16.84 20.70 8.31
C ALA A 218 17.28 19.38 7.65
N GLN A 219 17.80 18.50 8.51
CA GLN A 219 17.99 17.05 8.36
C GLN A 219 19.15 16.57 7.48
N ALA A 220 20.06 15.84 8.13
CA ALA A 220 21.15 15.09 7.51
C ALA A 220 20.67 13.98 6.54
N ASP A 221 19.38 13.66 6.56
CA ASP A 221 18.76 12.68 5.69
C ASP A 221 17.43 13.24 5.18
N CYS A 222 17.42 13.67 3.92
CA CYS A 222 16.29 14.34 3.30
C CYS A 222 15.90 13.59 2.03
N ALA A 223 14.63 13.21 1.93
CA ALA A 223 14.08 12.52 0.77
C ALA A 223 12.84 13.25 0.26
N VAL A 224 12.67 13.30 -1.06
CA VAL A 224 11.49 13.80 -1.76
C VAL A 224 11.04 12.79 -2.80
N ALA A 225 9.75 12.75 -3.12
CA ALA A 225 9.22 11.93 -4.21
C ALA A 225 8.62 12.83 -5.28
N ILE A 226 8.84 12.48 -6.54
CA ILE A 226 8.21 13.09 -7.71
C ILE A 226 7.32 12.03 -8.34
N GLY A 227 6.05 12.35 -8.56
CA GLY A 227 5.08 11.44 -9.15
C GLY A 227 4.36 12.08 -10.32
N ARG A 228 4.27 11.36 -11.44
CA ARG A 228 3.59 11.77 -12.68
C ARG A 228 2.67 10.66 -13.21
N PRO A 229 1.73 10.97 -14.12
CA PRO A 229 0.93 9.97 -14.85
C PRO A 229 1.78 8.89 -15.55
N LEU A 230 1.19 7.71 -15.78
CA LEU A 230 1.92 6.50 -16.27
C LEU A 230 2.55 6.65 -17.67
N ASP A 231 2.04 7.56 -18.47
CA ASP A 231 2.47 7.91 -19.81
C ASP A 231 3.55 9.00 -19.86
N GLU A 232 4.07 9.40 -18.69
CA GLU A 232 5.12 10.41 -18.59
C GLU A 232 6.43 9.83 -18.03
N VAL A 233 7.55 10.51 -18.34
CA VAL A 233 8.86 10.25 -17.76
C VAL A 233 9.36 11.49 -17.03
N VAL A 234 9.91 11.30 -15.83
CA VAL A 234 10.52 12.38 -15.05
C VAL A 234 11.99 12.58 -15.46
N THR A 235 12.33 13.81 -15.81
CA THR A 235 13.72 14.27 -16.02
C THR A 235 14.11 15.24 -14.91
N LEU A 236 15.31 15.06 -14.37
CA LEU A 236 15.86 15.82 -13.27
C LEU A 236 17.17 16.49 -13.71
N ARG A 237 17.33 17.78 -13.44
CA ARG A 237 18.57 18.53 -13.62
C ARG A 237 19.05 19.04 -12.26
N VAL A 238 20.30 18.75 -11.93
CA VAL A 238 20.95 19.30 -10.74
C VAL A 238 21.47 20.70 -11.08
N LEU A 239 20.90 21.72 -10.46
CA LEU A 239 21.32 23.11 -10.67
C LEU A 239 22.58 23.40 -9.87
N GLU A 240 22.57 23.04 -8.58
CA GLU A 240 23.68 23.24 -7.66
C GLU A 240 23.84 22.04 -6.73
N SER A 241 25.09 21.79 -6.30
CA SER A 241 25.43 20.73 -5.35
C SER A 241 26.63 21.14 -4.51
N SER A 242 26.47 21.07 -3.18
CA SER A 242 27.55 21.29 -2.21
C SER A 242 27.96 20.02 -1.45
N LEU A 243 27.61 18.83 -1.98
CA LEU A 243 27.92 17.55 -1.33
C LEU A 243 29.43 17.30 -1.22
N ASN A 244 29.88 16.92 -0.03
CA ASN A 244 31.27 16.58 0.26
C ASN A 244 31.56 15.10 -0.03
N CYS A 245 32.23 14.85 -1.15
CA CYS A 245 32.55 13.50 -1.65
C CYS A 245 33.91 12.95 -1.20
N SER A 246 34.60 13.63 -0.29
CA SER A 246 35.92 13.20 0.18
C SER A 246 35.85 11.89 0.98
N ALA A 247 36.82 11.00 0.75
CA ALA A 247 36.95 9.76 1.50
C ALA A 247 37.89 10.00 2.69
N GLY A 248 37.43 9.80 3.92
CA GLY A 248 38.34 9.71 5.06
C GLY A 248 39.24 8.47 4.90
N ARG A 249 40.51 8.59 5.31
CA ARG A 249 41.55 7.57 5.11
C ARG A 249 41.38 6.29 5.96
N SER A 250 40.36 6.20 6.82
CA SER A 250 40.19 5.06 7.74
C SER A 250 39.16 4.04 7.24
N LYS A 251 39.48 2.74 7.40
CA LYS A 251 38.68 1.59 6.96
C LYS A 251 37.44 1.32 7.82
N ALA A 252 37.23 2.07 8.91
CA ALA A 252 36.27 1.71 9.95
C ALA A 252 34.91 2.41 9.87
N THR A 253 34.79 3.71 9.53
CA THR A 253 33.46 4.33 9.30
C THR A 253 33.62 5.68 8.61
N VAL A 254 33.27 5.78 7.33
CA VAL A 254 33.01 7.07 6.68
C VAL A 254 31.77 6.96 5.81
N THR A 255 30.61 7.30 6.37
CA THR A 255 29.41 7.59 5.57
C THR A 255 29.71 8.83 4.73
N ARG A 256 29.93 8.68 3.42
CA ARG A 256 30.12 9.81 2.50
C ARG A 256 28.79 10.54 2.28
N GLU A 257 28.85 11.83 1.98
CA GLU A 257 27.67 12.51 1.45
C GLU A 257 27.33 11.93 0.08
N MET A 258 26.04 11.80 -0.22
CA MET A 258 25.60 11.17 -1.46
C MET A 258 24.18 11.59 -1.83
N LEU A 259 23.94 11.65 -3.13
CA LEU A 259 22.61 11.76 -3.72
C LEU A 259 22.21 10.38 -4.24
N LEU A 260 21.07 9.87 -3.78
CA LEU A 260 20.45 8.64 -4.23
C LEU A 260 19.21 8.97 -5.04
N LEU A 261 19.09 8.35 -6.21
CA LEU A 261 17.94 8.43 -7.09
C LEU A 261 17.43 7.02 -7.33
N TRP A 262 16.14 6.77 -7.08
CA TRP A 262 15.56 5.49 -7.42
C TRP A 262 14.11 5.60 -7.86
N GLY A 263 13.71 4.63 -8.68
CA GLY A 263 12.34 4.43 -9.14
C GLY A 263 12.20 2.96 -9.57
N ARG A 264 11.10 2.65 -10.25
CA ARG A 264 10.80 1.27 -10.68
C ARG A 264 11.88 0.66 -11.58
N LEU A 265 12.46 1.47 -12.47
CA LEU A 265 13.40 1.02 -13.51
C LEU A 265 14.82 1.58 -13.34
N THR A 266 15.06 2.36 -12.28
CA THR A 266 16.34 3.04 -12.10
C THR A 266 16.78 3.06 -10.66
N TRP A 267 18.09 2.88 -10.46
CA TRP A 267 18.77 3.10 -9.19
C TRP A 267 20.14 3.73 -9.47
N ARG A 268 20.43 4.87 -8.87
CA ARG A 268 21.70 5.59 -9.01
C ARG A 268 22.15 6.15 -7.68
N LYS A 269 23.43 6.00 -7.41
CA LYS A 269 24.15 6.65 -6.31
C LYS A 269 25.22 7.57 -6.89
N MET A 270 25.17 8.84 -6.53
CA MET A 270 25.98 9.89 -7.14
C MET A 270 26.58 10.79 -6.05
N CYS A 271 27.68 11.46 -6.39
CA CYS A 271 28.29 12.46 -5.51
C CYS A 271 29.19 13.42 -6.31
N ARG A 272 30.01 12.90 -7.22
CA ARG A 272 30.93 13.71 -8.02
C ARG A 272 30.25 14.20 -9.31
N ARG A 273 30.66 15.39 -9.77
CA ARG A 273 30.19 16.01 -11.03
C ARG A 273 28.67 16.13 -11.12
N LEU A 274 28.06 16.57 -10.02
CA LEU A 274 26.61 16.70 -9.91
C LEU A 274 26.09 17.98 -10.55
N SER A 275 26.69 19.14 -10.28
CA SER A 275 26.21 20.42 -10.82
C SER A 275 26.17 20.40 -12.35
N GLY A 276 25.01 20.72 -12.92
CA GLY A 276 24.76 20.69 -14.37
C GLY A 276 24.35 19.32 -14.92
N MET A 277 24.41 18.25 -14.13
CA MET A 277 24.02 16.90 -14.56
C MET A 277 22.51 16.83 -14.80
N THR A 278 22.13 16.14 -15.88
CA THR A 278 20.75 15.77 -16.19
C THR A 278 20.58 14.25 -16.09
N PHE A 279 19.49 13.82 -15.49
CA PHE A 279 19.13 12.43 -15.26
C PHE A 279 17.69 12.18 -15.71
N SER A 280 17.45 11.10 -16.46
CA SER A 280 16.11 10.61 -16.80
C SER A 280 15.81 9.36 -15.98
N SER A 281 14.65 9.35 -15.33
CA SER A 281 14.18 8.24 -14.50
C SER A 281 13.73 7.02 -15.31
N LYS A 282 13.48 7.18 -16.62
CA LYS A 282 12.82 6.19 -17.50
C LYS A 282 11.44 5.71 -17.02
N ALA A 283 10.85 6.40 -16.03
CA ALA A 283 9.57 6.05 -15.45
C ALA A 283 8.83 7.32 -14.99
N ASN A 284 7.56 7.16 -14.63
CA ASN A 284 6.71 8.26 -14.19
C ASN A 284 6.96 8.67 -12.73
N THR A 285 7.75 7.91 -11.97
CA THR A 285 8.06 8.20 -10.57
C THR A 285 9.55 8.20 -10.31
N LEU A 286 9.99 9.11 -9.44
CA LEU A 286 11.38 9.24 -9.03
C LEU A 286 11.45 9.68 -7.56
N VAL A 287 12.18 8.93 -6.75
CA VAL A 287 12.52 9.32 -5.39
C VAL A 287 13.95 9.83 -5.35
N VAL A 288 14.14 10.97 -4.70
CA VAL A 288 15.44 11.63 -4.56
C VAL A 288 15.76 11.76 -3.08
N ARG A 289 16.90 11.21 -2.64
CA ARG A 289 17.36 11.30 -1.25
C ARG A 289 18.78 11.80 -1.20
N GLN A 290 19.01 12.83 -0.40
CA GLN A 290 20.36 13.24 -0.03
C GLN A 290 20.66 12.73 1.38
N ARG A 291 21.88 12.25 1.55
CA ARG A 291 22.46 11.98 2.87
C ARG A 291 23.65 12.92 3.05
N LEU A 292 23.58 13.77 4.05
CA LEU A 292 24.61 14.72 4.46
C LEU A 292 25.31 14.20 5.72
N VAL A 293 26.56 14.58 5.89
CA VAL A 293 27.34 14.33 7.11
C VAL A 293 27.26 15.53 8.03
N ARG A 294 27.28 16.75 7.46
CA ARG A 294 27.08 18.00 8.20
C ARG A 294 25.88 18.77 7.64
N PRO A 295 24.98 19.30 8.50
CA PRO A 295 23.94 20.20 8.06
C PRO A 295 24.55 21.50 7.51
N GLY A 296 23.92 22.10 6.50
CA GLY A 296 24.41 23.33 5.84
C GLY A 296 24.82 23.17 4.37
N GLY A 297 24.92 21.92 3.87
CA GLY A 297 25.04 21.60 2.45
C GLY A 297 23.71 21.16 1.82
N GLY A 298 23.76 20.69 0.57
CA GLY A 298 22.60 20.09 -0.10
C GLY A 298 22.65 20.19 -1.63
N VAL A 299 21.54 19.82 -2.25
CA VAL A 299 21.35 19.95 -3.70
C VAL A 299 20.15 20.83 -4.02
N LEU A 300 20.28 21.64 -5.07
CA LEU A 300 19.17 22.35 -5.69
C LEU A 300 18.84 21.66 -7.01
N LEU A 301 17.59 21.23 -7.16
CA LEU A 301 17.16 20.41 -8.28
C LEU A 301 16.03 21.10 -9.04
N ARG A 302 16.01 20.93 -10.35
CA ARG A 302 14.83 21.23 -11.19
C ARG A 302 14.39 19.95 -11.86
N TYR A 303 13.08 19.70 -11.86
CA TYR A 303 12.52 18.55 -12.55
C TYR A 303 11.46 19.00 -13.56
N SER A 304 11.26 18.16 -14.57
CA SER A 304 10.24 18.34 -15.60
C SER A 304 9.76 16.97 -16.08
N SER A 305 8.50 16.88 -16.44
CA SER A 305 7.93 15.70 -17.08
C SER A 305 7.78 15.86 -18.59
N GLN A 306 7.88 14.75 -19.31
CA GLN A 306 7.70 14.67 -20.76
C GLN A 306 6.92 13.40 -21.10
N PRO A 307 6.16 13.36 -22.21
CA PRO A 307 5.54 12.13 -22.69
C PRO A 307 6.57 11.02 -22.89
N ALA A 308 6.24 9.81 -22.48
CA ALA A 308 7.07 8.64 -22.67
C ALA A 308 7.05 8.22 -24.15
N LEU A 309 8.23 8.07 -24.76
CA LEU A 309 8.37 7.60 -26.16
C LEU A 309 7.98 6.12 -26.37
N GLY A 310 7.49 5.43 -25.33
CA GLY A 310 7.02 4.05 -25.39
C GLY A 310 6.12 3.70 -24.19
N THR A 311 5.30 2.67 -24.33
CA THR A 311 4.33 2.24 -23.31
C THR A 311 4.93 1.17 -22.38
N PHE A 312 5.34 1.59 -21.17
CA PHE A 312 5.79 0.66 -20.10
C PHE A 312 4.66 0.23 -19.15
N HIS A 313 3.44 0.65 -19.45
CA HIS A 313 2.22 0.37 -18.70
C HIS A 313 1.17 -0.24 -19.65
N ARG A 314 0.23 -0.97 -19.06
CA ARG A 314 -0.98 -1.46 -19.74
C ARG A 314 -2.09 -0.43 -19.62
N GLU A 315 -3.06 -0.46 -20.52
CA GLU A 315 -4.21 0.47 -20.48
C GLU A 315 -5.00 0.40 -19.17
N CYS A 316 -5.04 -0.79 -18.56
CA CYS A 316 -5.71 -1.02 -17.28
C CYS A 316 -4.82 -0.72 -16.04
N ASP A 317 -3.55 -0.36 -16.24
CA ASP A 317 -2.67 -0.02 -15.12
C ASP A 317 -3.10 1.34 -14.55
N MET A 318 -3.09 1.46 -13.23
CA MET A 318 -3.48 2.69 -12.52
C MET A 318 -2.33 3.20 -11.67
N GLN A 319 -2.22 4.52 -11.55
CA GLN A 319 -1.27 5.18 -10.67
C GLN A 319 -2.01 6.02 -9.62
N LEU A 320 -1.75 5.72 -8.36
CA LEU A 320 -2.32 6.40 -7.20
C LEU A 320 -1.23 7.17 -6.45
N PHE A 321 -1.60 8.38 -6.01
CA PHE A 321 -0.75 9.27 -5.22
C PHE A 321 -1.50 9.86 -4.03
N GLY A 322 -0.76 10.36 -3.05
CA GLY A 322 -1.30 11.06 -1.89
C GLY A 322 -1.34 10.23 -0.61
N PRO A 323 -1.75 10.84 0.51
CA PRO A 323 -1.70 10.19 1.82
C PRO A 323 -2.84 9.20 2.07
N ARG A 324 -3.86 9.18 1.20
CA ARG A 324 -5.03 8.30 1.23
C ARG A 324 -5.65 8.23 -0.17
N GLY A 325 -6.36 7.15 -0.47
CA GLY A 325 -7.12 7.03 -1.71
C GLY A 325 -7.97 5.77 -1.74
N GLU A 326 -8.83 5.68 -2.74
CA GLU A 326 -9.63 4.49 -3.02
C GLU A 326 -8.87 3.53 -3.94
N ILE A 327 -9.10 2.24 -3.75
CA ILE A 327 -8.62 1.16 -4.62
C ILE A 327 -9.85 0.48 -5.20
N VAL A 328 -9.93 0.45 -6.53
CA VAL A 328 -10.92 -0.29 -7.28
C VAL A 328 -10.18 -1.21 -8.24
N SER A 329 -10.56 -2.48 -8.31
CA SER A 329 -9.97 -3.43 -9.26
C SER A 329 -10.14 -2.93 -10.69
N PRO A 330 -9.12 -3.08 -11.55
CA PRO A 330 -9.25 -2.78 -12.97
C PRO A 330 -10.32 -3.65 -13.62
N SER A 331 -11.10 -3.08 -14.54
CA SER A 331 -12.06 -3.81 -15.37
C SER A 331 -11.47 -4.11 -16.75
N LEU A 332 -11.81 -5.25 -17.34
CA LEU A 332 -11.47 -5.54 -18.74
C LEU A 332 -12.29 -4.64 -19.67
N SER A 333 -11.60 -3.89 -20.54
CA SER A 333 -12.25 -3.19 -21.65
C SER A 333 -12.81 -4.22 -22.66
N PRO A 334 -14.02 -4.01 -23.21
CA PRO A 334 -14.59 -4.88 -24.22
C PRO A 334 -13.76 -4.79 -25.52
N GLY A 335 -12.77 -5.68 -25.66
CA GLY A 335 -11.87 -5.76 -26.83
C GLY A 335 -10.39 -5.91 -26.52
N GLY A 336 -9.95 -5.75 -25.26
CA GLY A 336 -8.54 -5.83 -24.88
C GLY A 336 -8.11 -7.20 -24.35
N ARG A 337 -7.22 -7.90 -25.05
CA ARG A 337 -6.47 -9.04 -24.49
C ARG A 337 -5.38 -8.49 -23.56
N ASN A 338 -5.68 -8.29 -22.28
CA ASN A 338 -4.68 -7.92 -21.28
C ASN A 338 -3.81 -9.14 -20.91
N VAL A 339 -2.92 -9.53 -21.82
CA VAL A 339 -1.98 -10.64 -21.60
C VAL A 339 -1.10 -10.31 -20.39
N GLY A 340 -1.33 -11.04 -19.29
CA GLY A 340 -0.52 -11.00 -18.06
C GLY A 340 -1.02 -10.09 -16.93
N GLY A 341 -2.31 -9.72 -16.89
CA GLY A 341 -2.94 -9.04 -15.73
C GLY A 341 -2.93 -7.51 -15.74
N CYS A 342 -3.30 -6.87 -14.64
CA CYS A 342 -3.32 -5.40 -14.49
C CYS A 342 -2.68 -4.96 -13.17
N ARG A 343 -2.10 -3.75 -13.11
CA ARG A 343 -1.35 -3.29 -11.95
C ARG A 343 -1.83 -1.94 -11.42
N ILE A 344 -1.84 -1.81 -10.09
CA ILE A 344 -2.05 -0.54 -9.40
C ILE A 344 -0.75 -0.17 -8.68
N PHE A 345 -0.19 0.98 -9.03
CA PHE A 345 0.98 1.55 -8.37
C PHE A 345 0.54 2.57 -7.33
N ILE A 346 1.00 2.43 -6.10
CA ILE A 346 0.71 3.36 -5.01
C ILE A 346 2.04 3.98 -4.57
N ASN A 347 2.17 5.30 -4.77
CA ASN A 347 3.35 6.04 -4.35
C ASN A 347 2.94 7.17 -3.41
N VAL A 348 3.53 7.20 -2.23
CA VAL A 348 3.25 8.21 -1.19
C VAL A 348 4.52 8.97 -0.84
N ALA A 349 4.41 9.95 0.06
CA ALA A 349 5.56 10.67 0.58
C ALA A 349 6.65 9.73 1.13
N PRO A 350 7.95 10.02 0.95
CA PRO A 350 9.06 9.07 1.20
C PRO A 350 9.29 8.68 2.67
N ARG A 351 8.57 9.30 3.62
CA ARG A 351 8.58 8.96 5.05
C ARG A 351 7.29 8.32 5.54
N ALA A 352 6.33 8.13 4.64
CA ALA A 352 5.11 7.43 4.93
C ALA A 352 5.24 5.94 4.58
N ARG A 353 4.58 5.11 5.38
CA ARG A 353 4.26 3.73 5.05
C ARG A 353 2.82 3.65 4.56
N ILE A 354 2.50 2.66 3.74
CA ILE A 354 1.21 2.44 3.12
C ILE A 354 0.50 1.32 3.88
N VAL A 355 -0.78 1.53 4.17
CA VAL A 355 -1.70 0.48 4.62
C VAL A 355 -2.80 0.36 3.59
N ILE A 356 -3.14 -0.87 3.23
CA ILE A 356 -4.19 -1.21 2.29
C ILE A 356 -5.25 -2.01 3.03
N HIS A 357 -6.50 -1.62 2.84
CA HIS A 357 -7.66 -2.34 3.35
C HIS A 357 -8.72 -2.45 2.27
N ALA A 358 -9.03 -3.67 1.84
CA ALA A 358 -9.95 -3.90 0.74
C ALA A 358 -10.82 -5.14 0.92
N LEU A 359 -11.92 -5.17 0.16
CA LEU A 359 -12.86 -6.26 0.04
C LEU A 359 -12.91 -6.73 -1.42
N ALA A 360 -12.63 -8.00 -1.66
CA ALA A 360 -12.90 -8.70 -2.91
C ALA A 360 -14.26 -9.41 -2.84
N THR A 361 -15.16 -9.10 -3.77
CA THR A 361 -16.43 -9.78 -3.96
C THR A 361 -16.34 -10.75 -5.13
N ASP A 362 -16.99 -11.91 -4.96
CA ASP A 362 -17.12 -12.95 -5.98
C ASP A 362 -15.80 -13.61 -6.43
N MET A 363 -14.90 -13.97 -5.52
CA MET A 363 -13.80 -14.89 -5.87
C MET A 363 -14.35 -16.30 -6.02
N GLY A 364 -14.86 -16.61 -7.22
CA GLY A 364 -15.48 -17.89 -7.57
C GLY A 364 -14.78 -19.09 -6.95
N THR A 365 -15.58 -19.98 -6.33
CA THR A 365 -15.11 -21.28 -5.86
C THR A 365 -14.63 -22.06 -7.07
N GLY A 366 -13.31 -22.23 -7.19
CA GLY A 366 -12.70 -22.94 -8.32
C GLY A 366 -13.15 -24.39 -8.42
N THR A 367 -14.22 -24.64 -9.16
CA THR A 367 -14.51 -25.92 -9.81
C THR A 367 -14.26 -25.73 -11.30
N GLY A 368 -13.00 -25.80 -11.71
CA GLY A 368 -12.59 -25.64 -13.10
C GLY A 368 -11.15 -26.09 -13.26
N ASN A 369 -10.95 -27.05 -14.16
CA ASN A 369 -9.75 -27.83 -14.43
C ASN A 369 -8.38 -27.13 -14.35
N GLN A 370 -7.39 -27.97 -14.02
CA GLN A 370 -5.95 -27.85 -14.28
C GLN A 370 -5.57 -26.79 -15.33
N GLY A 371 -4.97 -25.70 -14.87
CA GLY A 371 -4.38 -24.66 -15.72
C GLY A 371 -3.72 -23.59 -14.87
N THR A 372 -2.63 -23.02 -15.37
CA THR A 372 -1.73 -22.05 -14.70
C THR A 372 -2.36 -20.69 -14.33
N ASP A 373 -3.64 -20.46 -14.62
CA ASP A 373 -4.36 -19.19 -14.46
C ASP A 373 -5.27 -19.16 -13.21
N ALA A 374 -4.67 -19.34 -12.04
CA ALA A 374 -5.40 -19.14 -10.79
C ALA A 374 -5.73 -17.63 -10.58
N SER A 375 -6.93 -17.33 -10.11
CA SER A 375 -7.30 -15.98 -9.66
C SER A 375 -6.52 -15.61 -8.38
N TYR A 376 -5.75 -14.53 -8.44
CA TYR A 376 -5.02 -14.00 -7.29
C TYR A 376 -4.79 -12.50 -7.39
N ILE A 377 -4.54 -11.91 -6.23
CA ILE A 377 -4.05 -10.53 -6.09
C ILE A 377 -2.69 -10.61 -5.41
N LEU A 378 -1.68 -9.98 -6.00
CA LEU A 378 -0.32 -9.93 -5.44
C LEU A 378 0.01 -8.50 -5.05
N ILE A 379 0.46 -8.29 -3.81
CA ILE A 379 0.92 -6.97 -3.34
C ILE A 379 2.41 -7.06 -3.05
N ARG A 380 3.20 -6.18 -3.69
CA ARG A 380 4.65 -6.08 -3.56
C ARG A 380 5.03 -4.78 -2.85
N ASP A 381 5.79 -4.90 -1.78
CA ASP A 381 6.53 -3.78 -1.20
C ASP A 381 7.75 -3.48 -2.07
N ILE A 382 7.89 -2.27 -2.59
CA ILE A 382 9.01 -1.92 -3.49
C ILE A 382 10.31 -1.64 -2.71
N HIS A 383 10.23 -1.30 -1.42
CA HIS A 383 11.39 -1.07 -0.58
C HIS A 383 12.09 -2.38 -0.18
N SER A 384 11.33 -3.36 0.31
CA SER A 384 11.87 -4.65 0.75
C SER A 384 11.74 -5.76 -0.31
N LEU A 385 11.08 -5.48 -1.43
CA LEU A 385 10.74 -6.44 -2.49
C LEU A 385 9.87 -7.62 -2.00
N ARG A 386 9.31 -7.52 -0.78
CA ARG A 386 8.44 -8.53 -0.19
C ARG A 386 7.12 -8.59 -0.95
N THR A 387 6.75 -9.79 -1.38
CA THR A 387 5.47 -10.06 -2.05
C THR A 387 4.51 -10.78 -1.10
N THR A 388 3.21 -10.47 -1.20
CA THR A 388 2.14 -11.16 -0.49
C THR A 388 1.04 -11.48 -1.50
N THR A 389 0.65 -12.74 -1.60
CA THR A 389 -0.36 -13.20 -2.54
C THR A 389 -1.64 -13.57 -1.79
N PHE A 390 -2.77 -13.03 -2.27
CA PHE A 390 -4.10 -13.23 -1.73
C PHE A 390 -4.92 -14.07 -2.72
N ARG A 391 -5.51 -15.17 -2.22
CA ARG A 391 -6.31 -16.14 -3.00
C ARG A 391 -7.54 -16.53 -2.19
N GLY A 392 -8.73 -16.47 -2.79
CA GLY A 392 -10.00 -16.81 -2.14
C GLY A 392 -10.37 -15.96 -0.91
N GLN A 393 -9.55 -14.96 -0.55
CA GLN A 393 -9.78 -14.06 0.57
C GLN A 393 -10.72 -12.92 0.18
N GLN A 394 -11.89 -12.87 0.80
CA GLN A 394 -12.83 -11.77 0.59
C GLN A 394 -12.32 -10.46 1.18
N THR A 395 -11.58 -10.47 2.30
CA THR A 395 -11.06 -9.25 2.92
C THR A 395 -9.54 -9.24 2.98
N LEU A 396 -8.95 -8.07 2.78
CA LEU A 396 -7.52 -7.89 2.57
C LEU A 396 -6.99 -6.76 3.45
N TYR A 397 -5.98 -7.06 4.28
CA TYR A 397 -5.22 -6.08 5.05
C TYR A 397 -3.73 -6.25 4.78
N TRP A 398 -3.04 -5.17 4.45
CA TRP A 398 -1.62 -5.20 4.14
C TRP A 398 -0.92 -3.90 4.57
N GLU A 399 0.28 -4.02 5.14
CA GLU A 399 1.13 -2.87 5.50
C GLU A 399 2.48 -2.97 4.78
N SER A 400 2.95 -1.84 4.23
CA SER A 400 4.29 -1.72 3.68
C SER A 400 5.32 -1.35 4.74
N GLU A 401 6.60 -1.54 4.44
CA GLU A 401 7.77 -0.99 5.12
C GLU A 401 8.22 0.34 4.49
N GLY A 402 7.91 0.55 3.21
CA GLY A 402 8.30 1.75 2.45
C GLY A 402 7.14 2.61 1.93
N SER A 403 7.48 3.62 1.14
CA SER A 403 6.52 4.58 0.57
C SER A 403 6.01 4.22 -0.83
N GLN A 404 6.24 2.97 -1.26
CA GLN A 404 5.92 2.51 -2.61
C GLN A 404 5.40 1.07 -2.55
N ALA A 405 4.24 0.83 -3.15
CA ALA A 405 3.62 -0.49 -3.26
C ALA A 405 3.11 -0.72 -4.68
N GLU A 406 3.12 -1.97 -5.12
CA GLU A 406 2.57 -2.41 -6.41
C GLU A 406 1.58 -3.55 -6.16
N MET A 407 0.35 -3.40 -6.64
CA MET A 407 -0.67 -4.43 -6.60
C MET A 407 -0.85 -4.98 -8.01
N GLU A 408 -0.82 -6.30 -8.17
CA GLU A 408 -1.02 -7.00 -9.44
C GLU A 408 -2.27 -7.88 -9.33
N PHE A 409 -3.14 -7.77 -10.32
CA PHE A 409 -4.34 -8.57 -10.49
C PHE A 409 -4.08 -9.57 -11.60
N SER A 410 -4.18 -10.87 -11.27
CA SER A 410 -3.94 -11.92 -12.25
C SER A 410 -4.96 -11.87 -13.38
N GLN A 411 -4.61 -12.44 -14.54
CA GLN A 411 -5.54 -12.53 -15.66
C GLN A 411 -6.83 -13.29 -15.27
N GLY A 412 -6.70 -14.40 -14.54
CA GLY A 412 -7.85 -15.14 -14.01
C GLY A 412 -8.73 -14.34 -13.05
N PHE A 413 -8.19 -13.37 -12.30
CA PHE A 413 -9.00 -12.46 -11.47
C PHE A 413 -9.89 -11.55 -12.32
N LEU A 414 -9.33 -11.00 -13.39
CA LEU A 414 -10.02 -10.07 -14.29
C LEU A 414 -11.11 -10.80 -15.09
N GLU A 415 -10.83 -12.00 -15.59
CA GLU A 415 -11.76 -12.80 -16.39
C GLU A 415 -12.94 -13.34 -15.57
N ALA A 416 -12.71 -13.63 -14.29
CA ALA A 416 -13.74 -14.13 -13.39
C ALA A 416 -14.76 -13.06 -12.94
N HIS A 417 -14.73 -11.83 -13.50
CA HIS A 417 -15.62 -10.71 -13.17
C HIS A 417 -15.65 -10.34 -11.67
N THR A 418 -14.60 -10.73 -10.97
CA THR A 418 -14.43 -10.47 -9.54
C THR A 418 -14.12 -8.98 -9.35
N SER A 419 -14.63 -8.39 -8.27
CA SER A 419 -14.39 -6.97 -8.00
C SER A 419 -13.68 -6.79 -6.67
N LEU A 420 -12.69 -5.91 -6.62
CA LEU A 420 -12.07 -5.48 -5.37
C LEU A 420 -12.34 -4.00 -5.16
N ARG A 421 -12.80 -3.65 -3.96
CA ARG A 421 -12.99 -2.27 -3.52
C ARG A 421 -12.41 -2.04 -2.14
N GLY A 422 -11.68 -0.96 -1.96
CA GLY A 422 -11.03 -0.66 -0.69
C GLY A 422 -10.43 0.73 -0.64
N HIS A 423 -9.62 0.96 0.38
CA HIS A 423 -8.90 2.20 0.58
C HIS A 423 -7.47 1.92 1.01
N TYR A 424 -6.58 2.85 0.69
CA TYR A 424 -5.25 2.91 1.30
C TYR A 424 -5.09 4.21 2.08
N TRP A 425 -4.21 4.20 3.07
CA TRP A 425 -3.79 5.39 3.80
C TRP A 425 -2.35 5.27 4.26
N THR A 426 -1.81 6.40 4.72
CA THR A 426 -0.42 6.50 5.17
C THR A 426 -0.28 6.45 6.68
N LEU A 427 0.75 5.73 7.14
CA LEU A 427 1.25 5.81 8.51
C LEU A 427 2.53 6.64 8.52
N GLN A 428 2.62 7.59 9.45
CA GLN A 428 3.86 8.34 9.70
C GLN A 428 4.89 7.40 10.35
N THR A 429 6.11 7.38 9.82
CA THR A 429 7.22 6.68 10.50
C THR A 429 7.56 7.41 11.79
N ARG A 430 7.51 6.71 12.93
CA ARG A 430 8.02 7.26 14.21
C ARG A 430 9.49 7.64 14.02
N ALA A 431 9.86 8.87 14.36
CA ALA A 431 11.26 9.22 14.54
C ALA A 431 11.88 8.27 15.60
N PRO A 432 13.14 7.83 15.43
CA PRO A 432 13.81 7.09 16.48
C PRO A 432 13.80 7.92 17.75
N TYR A 433 13.29 7.32 18.83
CA TYR A 433 13.26 7.86 20.19
C TYR A 433 14.68 8.39 20.51
N ARG A 434 14.87 9.71 20.61
CA ARG A 434 16.06 10.25 21.27
C ARG A 434 15.89 9.91 22.73
N GLY A 435 16.73 9.00 23.24
CA GLY A 435 16.80 8.68 24.65
C GLY A 435 16.90 9.98 25.45
N SER A 436 15.92 10.21 26.31
CA SER A 436 15.99 11.21 27.35
C SER A 436 17.11 10.78 28.31
N ALA A 437 18.26 11.44 28.22
CA ALA A 437 19.12 11.57 29.37
C ALA A 437 18.34 12.38 30.41
N LEU A 438 17.98 11.72 31.51
CA LEU A 438 17.47 12.38 32.71
C LEU A 438 18.68 12.85 33.55
N PRO A 439 18.50 13.93 34.33
CA PRO A 439 19.56 14.77 34.89
C PRO A 439 20.46 14.07 35.91
#